data_AF-A0A3L0VSM5-F1
#
_entry.id   AF-A0A3L0VSM5-F1
#
_cell.length_a   1.000
_cell.length_b   1.000
_cell.length_c   1.000
_cell.angle_alpha   90.00
_cell.angle_beta   90.00
_cell.angle_gamma   90.00
#
_symmetry.space_group_name_H-M   'P 1'
#
loop_
_entity.id
_entity.type
_entity.pdbx_description
1 polymer ?
#
loop_
_entity_poly.entity_id
_entity_poly.type
_entity_poly.pdbx_seq_one_letter_code
_entity_poly.pdbx_strand_id
1 'polypeptide(L)'
;MKLITAIIKPFKLDDVREAVASLGVEGLTVSEVKGFGRQKGHTELYRGAEYQVDFLPKVKLEIATADDNVEGVIEAICKAAYTGKIGDGKIFVYDLLQAVRIRTGESDDEAL
;
A
#
# COMPACT_ATOMS: atom_id res chain seq x y z
N MET A 1 3.98 -15.79 8.60
CA MET A 1 4.02 -14.34 8.29
C MET A 1 3.50 -14.09 6.88
N LYS A 2 3.04 -12.86 6.62
CA LYS A 2 2.64 -12.40 5.28
C LYS A 2 3.32 -11.09 4.91
N LEU A 3 3.41 -10.86 3.60
CA LEU A 3 3.66 -9.55 3.02
C LEU A 3 2.35 -9.00 2.46
N ILE A 4 1.89 -7.89 3.02
CA ILE A 4 0.74 -7.15 2.54
C ILE A 4 1.24 -6.06 1.59
N THR A 5 0.73 -6.04 0.36
CA THR A 5 0.98 -4.99 -0.62
C THR A 5 -0.29 -4.20 -0.86
N ALA A 6 -0.34 -2.94 -0.43
CA ALA A 6 -1.47 -2.04 -0.65
C ALA A 6 -1.12 -0.97 -1.69
N ILE A 7 -1.91 -0.85 -2.75
CA ILE A 7 -1.81 0.24 -3.73
C ILE A 7 -2.95 1.20 -3.48
N ILE A 8 -2.68 2.42 -3.06
CA ILE A 8 -3.68 3.40 -2.63
C ILE A 8 -3.53 4.75 -3.34
N LYS A 9 -4.49 5.66 -3.12
CA LYS A 9 -4.39 7.07 -3.52
C LYS A 9 -3.29 7.78 -2.70
N PRO A 10 -2.43 8.61 -3.32
CA PRO A 10 -1.28 9.20 -2.62
C PRO A 10 -1.64 10.00 -1.35
N PHE A 11 -2.71 10.79 -1.39
CA PHE A 11 -3.14 11.61 -0.25
C PHE A 11 -3.66 10.80 0.95
N LYS A 12 -3.83 9.47 0.80
CA LYS A 12 -4.24 8.57 1.88
C LYS A 12 -3.06 7.92 2.62
N LEU A 13 -1.83 8.23 2.22
CA LEU A 13 -0.64 7.61 2.80
C LEU A 13 -0.54 7.81 4.32
N ASP A 14 -0.71 9.04 4.79
CA ASP A 14 -0.56 9.35 6.22
C ASP A 14 -1.66 8.68 7.05
N ASP A 15 -2.93 8.76 6.61
CA ASP A 15 -4.07 8.07 7.25
C ASP A 15 -3.79 6.56 7.42
N VAL A 16 -3.27 5.92 6.36
CA VAL A 16 -2.99 4.47 6.37
C VAL A 16 -1.79 4.15 7.26
N ARG A 17 -0.72 4.95 7.21
CA ARG A 17 0.47 4.78 8.06
C ARG A 17 0.08 4.83 9.54
N GLU A 18 -0.74 5.79 9.94
CA GLU A 18 -1.19 5.94 11.33
C GLU A 18 -2.10 4.80 11.77
N ALA A 19 -3.06 4.40 10.91
CA ALA A 19 -3.97 3.30 11.20
C ALA A 19 -3.22 1.98 11.43
N VAL A 20 -2.24 1.67 10.57
CA VAL A 20 -1.43 0.44 10.68
C VAL A 20 -0.48 0.50 11.88
N ALA A 21 0.12 1.66 12.17
CA ALA A 21 0.97 1.84 13.36
C ALA A 21 0.21 1.60 14.67
N SER A 22 -1.08 1.95 14.73
CA SER A 22 -1.93 1.70 15.91
C SER A 22 -2.13 0.22 16.24
N LEU A 23 -1.82 -0.68 15.30
CA LEU A 23 -1.88 -2.14 15.44
C LEU A 23 -0.52 -2.78 15.80
N GLY A 24 0.47 -1.97 16.18
CA GLY A 24 1.81 -2.45 16.55
C GLY A 24 2.70 -2.79 15.35
N VAL A 25 2.34 -2.38 14.14
CA VAL A 25 3.23 -2.51 12.98
C VAL A 25 4.22 -1.35 12.98
N GLU A 26 5.48 -1.64 13.27
CA GLU A 26 6.52 -0.62 13.47
C GLU A 26 7.20 -0.17 12.17
N GLY A 27 7.12 -0.99 11.11
CA GLY A 27 7.83 -0.76 9.85
C GLY A 27 6.96 -1.00 8.61
N LEU A 28 7.14 -0.15 7.60
CA LEU A 28 6.60 -0.35 6.26
C LEU A 28 7.51 0.29 5.20
N THR A 29 7.44 -0.22 3.98
CA THR A 29 8.14 0.36 2.82
C THR A 29 7.13 1.04 1.90
N VAL A 30 7.50 2.20 1.36
CA VAL A 30 6.65 2.99 0.46
C VAL A 30 7.37 3.19 -0.86
N SER A 31 6.66 3.02 -1.97
CA SER A 31 7.13 3.39 -3.30
C SER A 31 6.05 4.10 -4.11
N GLU A 32 6.45 5.06 -4.93
CA GLU A 32 5.56 5.72 -5.88
C GLU A 32 5.40 4.85 -7.13
N VAL A 33 4.15 4.64 -7.55
CA VAL A 33 3.82 3.82 -8.71
C VAL A 33 2.77 4.47 -9.58
N LYS A 34 2.61 3.95 -10.79
CA LYS A 34 1.61 4.39 -11.76
C LYS A 34 0.59 3.26 -11.96
N GLY A 35 -0.70 3.55 -11.75
CA GLY A 35 -1.79 2.59 -11.87
C GLY A 35 -2.64 2.84 -13.11
N PHE A 36 -3.08 1.76 -13.76
CA PHE A 36 -4.04 1.76 -14.87
C PHE A 36 -5.24 0.88 -14.50
N GLY A 37 -6.46 1.24 -14.92
CA GLY A 37 -7.63 0.42 -14.68
C GLY A 37 -8.97 1.10 -14.99
N ARG A 38 -10.01 0.74 -14.21
CA ARG A 38 -11.37 1.30 -14.39
C ARG A 38 -11.44 2.82 -14.17
N GLN A 39 -10.53 3.36 -13.36
CA GLN A 39 -10.29 4.78 -13.33
C GLN A 39 -9.57 5.15 -14.63
N LYS A 40 -10.35 5.42 -15.69
CA LYS A 40 -9.80 5.97 -16.93
C LYS A 40 -9.12 7.29 -16.56
N GLY A 41 -7.89 7.50 -17.02
CA GLY A 41 -7.33 8.83 -16.90
C GLY A 41 -8.02 9.80 -17.85
N HIS A 42 -7.78 11.08 -17.64
CA HIS A 42 -8.43 12.16 -18.36
C HIS A 42 -7.49 12.72 -19.42
N THR A 43 -8.06 13.34 -20.45
CA THR A 43 -7.28 14.10 -21.42
C THR A 43 -6.83 15.39 -20.77
N GLU A 44 -5.53 15.61 -20.69
CA GLU A 44 -4.96 16.90 -20.26
C GLU A 44 -4.47 17.69 -21.48
N LEU A 45 -4.81 18.97 -21.53
CA LEU A 45 -4.22 19.89 -22.49
C LEU A 45 -2.87 20.37 -21.94
N TYR A 46 -1.78 19.96 -22.58
CA TYR A 46 -0.45 20.44 -22.26
C TYR A 46 0.16 21.16 -23.45
N ARG A 47 0.42 22.46 -23.32
CA ARG A 47 0.96 23.34 -24.37
C ARG A 47 0.21 23.24 -25.72
N GLY A 48 -1.13 23.14 -25.66
CA GLY A 48 -1.97 23.11 -26.87
C GLY A 48 -2.08 21.76 -27.57
N ALA A 49 -1.45 20.71 -27.02
CA ALA A 49 -1.66 19.33 -27.46
C ALA A 49 -2.47 18.55 -26.40
N GLU A 50 -3.40 17.72 -26.87
CA GLU A 50 -4.14 16.79 -26.01
C GLU A 50 -3.25 15.58 -25.70
N TYR A 51 -2.99 15.34 -24.41
CA TYR A 51 -2.34 14.15 -23.92
C TYR A 51 -3.36 13.27 -23.21
N GLN A 52 -3.50 12.04 -23.68
CA GLN A 52 -4.25 11.03 -22.95
C GLN A 52 -3.38 10.54 -21.79
N VAL A 53 -3.78 10.87 -20.56
CA VAL A 53 -3.13 10.33 -19.37
C VAL A 53 -3.69 8.93 -19.15
N ASP A 54 -2.95 7.89 -19.51
CA ASP A 54 -3.42 6.52 -19.27
C ASP A 54 -3.21 6.10 -17.81
N PHE A 55 -2.11 6.53 -17.20
CA PHE A 55 -1.71 6.11 -15.86
C PHE A 55 -1.90 7.20 -14.81
N LEU A 56 -2.43 6.83 -13.66
CA LEU A 56 -2.62 7.72 -12.53
C LEU A 56 -1.62 7.42 -11.40
N PRO A 57 -1.08 8.45 -10.72
CA PRO A 57 -0.17 8.25 -9.60
C PRO A 57 -0.88 7.52 -8.46
N LYS A 58 -0.17 6.56 -7.87
CA LYS A 58 -0.56 5.77 -6.70
C LYS A 58 0.65 5.60 -5.79
N VAL A 59 0.38 5.21 -4.56
CA VAL A 59 1.42 4.81 -3.61
C VAL A 59 1.26 3.33 -3.34
N LYS A 60 2.37 2.59 -3.41
CA LYS A 60 2.45 1.18 -3.02
C LYS A 60 3.11 1.08 -1.65
N LEU A 61 2.40 0.49 -0.69
CA LEU A 61 2.89 0.14 0.63
C LEU A 61 3.16 -1.35 0.68
N GLU A 62 4.29 -1.71 1.28
CA GLU A 62 4.72 -3.10 1.52
C GLU A 62 4.96 -3.27 3.02
N ILE A 63 4.15 -4.11 3.65
CA ILE A 63 4.07 -4.29 5.09
C ILE A 63 4.23 -5.79 5.40
N ALA A 64 5.29 -6.16 6.10
CA ALA A 64 5.46 -7.51 6.62
C ALA A 64 4.78 -7.61 7.99
N THR A 65 4.05 -8.69 8.24
CA THR A 65 3.31 -8.87 9.50
C THR A 65 3.15 -10.35 9.86
N ALA A 66 2.98 -10.63 11.15
CA ALA A 66 2.65 -11.96 11.66
C ALA A 66 1.28 -12.42 11.16
N ASP A 67 1.06 -13.74 11.04
CA ASP A 67 -0.15 -14.29 10.40
C ASP A 67 -1.45 -13.93 11.14
N ASP A 68 -1.38 -13.76 12.47
CA ASP A 68 -2.50 -13.41 13.33
C ASP A 68 -2.94 -11.94 13.21
N ASN A 69 -2.06 -11.05 12.73
CA ASN A 69 -2.35 -9.63 12.56
C ASN A 69 -2.79 -9.25 11.13
N VAL A 70 -2.76 -10.19 10.18
CA VAL A 70 -3.05 -9.95 8.75
C VAL A 70 -4.42 -9.30 8.55
N GLU A 71 -5.47 -9.89 9.12
CA GLU A 71 -6.84 -9.40 8.97
C GLU A 71 -7.01 -7.99 9.57
N GLY A 72 -6.40 -7.74 10.74
CA GLY A 72 -6.42 -6.44 11.38
C GLY A 72 -5.78 -5.36 10.51
N VAL A 73 -4.62 -5.66 9.92
CA VAL A 73 -3.91 -4.74 9.02
C VAL A 73 -4.73 -4.48 7.75
N ILE A 74 -5.34 -5.51 7.14
CA ILE A 74 -6.21 -5.36 5.97
C ILE A 74 -7.40 -4.45 6.28
N GLU A 75 -8.06 -4.66 7.42
CA GLU A 75 -9.21 -3.87 7.84
C GLU A 75 -8.83 -2.39 8.08
N ALA A 76 -7.70 -2.15 8.75
CA ALA A 76 -7.18 -0.81 8.99
C ALA A 76 -6.87 -0.07 7.68
N ILE A 77 -6.15 -0.72 6.75
CA ILE A 77 -5.85 -0.14 5.43
C ILE A 77 -7.15 0.15 4.67
N CYS A 78 -8.09 -0.80 4.66
CA CYS A 78 -9.38 -0.62 3.99
C CYS A 78 -10.11 0.62 4.52
N LYS A 79 -10.25 0.77 5.85
CA LYS A 79 -10.95 1.91 6.45
C LYS A 79 -10.24 3.23 6.18
N ALA A 80 -8.92 3.29 6.36
CA ALA A 80 -8.16 4.51 6.22
C ALA A 80 -8.04 4.98 4.75
N ALA A 81 -7.82 4.05 3.81
CA ALA A 81 -7.67 4.37 2.39
C ALA A 81 -9.01 4.61 1.66
N TYR A 82 -10.14 4.22 2.24
CA TYR A 82 -11.45 4.31 1.61
C TYR A 82 -11.89 5.77 1.39
N THR A 83 -12.36 6.06 0.18
CA THR A 83 -13.03 7.32 -0.17
C THR A 83 -14.40 7.11 -0.80
N GLY A 84 -14.75 5.87 -1.12
CA GLY A 84 -15.98 5.51 -1.83
C GLY A 84 -15.97 5.86 -3.31
N LYS A 85 -14.87 6.41 -3.82
CA LYS A 85 -14.71 6.80 -5.23
C LYS A 85 -13.87 5.76 -5.97
N ILE A 86 -14.15 5.59 -7.27
CA ILE A 86 -13.36 4.71 -8.15
C ILE A 86 -11.86 5.02 -8.02
N GLY A 87 -11.05 3.96 -7.95
CA GLY A 87 -9.59 4.05 -7.89
C GLY A 87 -9.00 4.19 -6.50
N ASP A 88 -9.73 3.84 -5.44
CA ASP A 88 -9.21 3.79 -4.07
C ASP A 88 -8.00 2.87 -3.94
N GLY A 89 -8.00 1.72 -4.62
CA GLY A 89 -6.85 0.83 -4.57
C GLY A 89 -7.17 -0.64 -4.63
N LYS A 90 -6.14 -1.44 -4.30
CA LYS A 90 -6.22 -2.88 -4.07
C LYS A 90 -5.21 -3.27 -2.98
N ILE A 91 -5.51 -4.35 -2.28
CA ILE A 91 -4.62 -5.00 -1.33
C ILE A 91 -4.35 -6.41 -1.85
N PHE A 92 -3.10 -6.83 -1.79
CA PHE A 92 -2.64 -8.18 -2.09
C PHE A 92 -1.93 -8.74 -0.88
N VAL A 93 -2.05 -10.05 -0.67
CA VAL A 93 -1.41 -10.75 0.44
C VAL A 93 -0.58 -11.87 -0.15
N TYR A 94 0.69 -11.93 0.23
CA TYR A 94 1.63 -12.95 -0.19
C TYR A 94 2.15 -13.70 1.02
N ASP A 95 2.39 -15.00 0.86
CA ASP A 95 3.13 -15.77 1.85
C ASP A 95 4.57 -15.26 1.95
N LEU A 96 5.00 -14.95 3.18
CA LEU A 96 6.37 -14.57 3.45
C LEU A 96 7.06 -15.74 4.15
N LEU A 97 7.93 -16.43 3.40
CA LEU A 97 8.57 -17.65 3.85
C LEU A 97 9.62 -17.42 4.93
N GLN A 98 10.26 -16.24 4.92
CA GLN A 98 11.29 -15.87 5.88
C GLN A 98 11.41 -14.35 5.98
N ALA A 99 11.64 -13.83 7.18
CA ALA A 99 12.08 -12.46 7.43
C ALA A 99 13.43 -12.50 8.15
N VAL A 100 14.33 -11.54 7.87
CA VAL A 100 15.60 -11.41 8.58
C VAL A 100 15.89 -9.95 8.85
N ARG A 101 16.11 -9.59 10.11
CA ARG A 101 16.50 -8.24 10.50
C ARG A 101 18.00 -8.07 10.31
N ILE A 102 18.41 -7.32 9.29
CA ILE A 102 19.82 -7.14 8.91
C ILE A 102 20.72 -6.73 10.09
N ARG A 103 20.21 -5.87 10.98
CA ARG A 103 20.98 -5.33 12.12
C ARG A 103 21.34 -6.39 13.18
N THR A 104 20.46 -7.35 13.43
CA THR A 104 20.58 -8.29 14.56
C THR A 104 20.72 -9.75 14.13
N GLY A 105 20.31 -10.09 12.90
CA GLY A 105 20.23 -11.46 12.43
C GLY A 105 19.00 -12.22 12.94
N GLU A 106 18.13 -11.57 13.73
CA GLU A 106 16.84 -12.13 14.15
C GLU A 106 16.02 -12.52 12.92
N SER A 107 15.25 -13.58 13.06
CA SER A 107 14.47 -14.17 11.97
C SER A 107 12.99 -14.15 12.30
N ASP A 108 12.18 -14.14 11.23
CA ASP A 108 10.74 -14.30 11.26
C ASP A 108 10.04 -13.29 12.18
N ASP A 109 9.20 -13.73 13.12
CA ASP A 109 8.42 -12.83 13.96
C ASP A 109 9.31 -11.91 14.83
N GLU A 110 10.52 -12.34 15.22
CA GLU A 110 11.49 -11.50 15.94
C GLU A 110 12.13 -10.43 15.03
N ALA A 111 12.10 -10.65 13.71
CA ALA A 111 12.66 -9.75 12.72
C ALA A 111 11.72 -8.60 12.31
N LEU A 112 10.42 -8.75 12.58
CA LEU A 112 9.37 -7.80 12.20
C LEU A 112 9.34 -6.54 13.08
#